data_AF-A0AAD3HD27-F1
#
_entry.id   AF-A0AAD3HD27-F1
#
_cell.length_a   1.000
_cell.length_b   1.000
_cell.length_c   1.000
_cell.angle_alpha   90.00
_cell.angle_beta   90.00
_cell.angle_gamma   90.00
#
_symmetry.space_group_name_H-M   'P 1'
#
loop_
_entity.id
_entity.type
_entity.pdbx_description
1 polymer ?
#
loop_
_entity_poly.entity_id
_entity_poly.type
_entity_poly.pdbx_seq_one_letter_code
_entity_poly.pdbx_strand_id
1 'polypeptide(L)'
;METSLSHEERCAIARKHFQRKGYRVHSGLQFGCELVLYADDPDKVHSDFCVSLVGPDSSVNWLQIQTLARSMSTLHKQLVVVSITPTAKKHEGTIAFTKESGVMEDQIETSNLTDDSIHYFVVDELAISSGHAPFRHKRNVKHEVGSQKK
;
A
#
# COMPACT_ATOMS: atom_id res chain seq x y z
N MET A 1 -25.07 -3.93 -0.79
CA MET A 1 -24.57 -5.14 -0.11
C MET A 1 -23.31 -4.74 0.63
N GLU A 2 -23.42 -4.39 1.92
CA GLU A 2 -22.27 -4.12 2.78
C GLU A 2 -21.66 -5.47 3.22
N THR A 3 -20.69 -5.97 2.45
CA THR A 3 -19.84 -7.03 2.94
C THR A 3 -18.79 -6.38 3.85
N SER A 4 -19.02 -6.40 5.16
CA SER A 4 -18.04 -5.98 6.14
C SER A 4 -16.85 -6.95 6.12
N LEU A 5 -15.85 -6.65 5.28
CA LEU A 5 -14.61 -7.40 5.23
C LEU A 5 -13.83 -7.23 6.53
N SER A 6 -13.37 -8.35 7.09
CA SER A 6 -12.39 -8.37 8.18
C SER A 6 -11.07 -7.76 7.72
N HIS A 7 -10.30 -7.20 8.65
CA HIS A 7 -8.97 -6.68 8.38
C HIS A 7 -8.04 -7.75 7.80
N GLU A 8 -8.14 -8.99 8.28
CA GLU A 8 -7.35 -10.12 7.78
C GLU A 8 -7.67 -10.46 6.32
N GLU A 9 -8.95 -10.43 5.95
CA GLU A 9 -9.40 -10.66 4.57
C GLU A 9 -8.85 -9.57 3.63
N ARG A 10 -8.83 -8.31 4.09
CA ARG A 10 -8.22 -7.20 3.34
C ARG A 10 -6.72 -7.40 3.14
N CYS A 11 -6.01 -7.85 4.17
CA CYS A 11 -4.59 -8.20 4.06
C CYS A 11 -4.36 -9.32 3.03
N ALA A 12 -5.22 -10.33 2.99
CA ALA A 12 -5.13 -11.42 2.02
C ALA A 12 -5.37 -10.93 0.58
N ILE A 13 -6.38 -10.10 0.36
CA ILE A 13 -6.68 -9.49 -0.95
C ILE A 13 -5.52 -8.62 -1.42
N ALA A 14 -5.01 -7.73 -0.57
CA ALA A 14 -3.87 -6.87 -0.89
C ALA A 14 -2.60 -7.70 -1.17
N ARG A 15 -2.34 -8.75 -0.39
CA ARG A 15 -1.21 -9.65 -0.63
C ARG A 15 -1.28 -10.28 -2.02
N LYS A 16 -2.44 -10.82 -2.41
CA LYS A 16 -2.64 -11.42 -3.74
C LYS A 16 -2.45 -10.39 -4.85
N HIS A 17 -2.90 -9.16 -4.64
CA HIS A 17 -2.72 -8.06 -5.59
C HIS A 17 -1.26 -7.81 -5.92
N PHE A 18 -0.42 -7.65 -4.88
CA PHE A 18 1.00 -7.35 -5.06
C PHE A 18 1.80 -8.57 -5.52
N GLN A 19 1.41 -9.79 -5.12
CA GLN A 19 1.98 -11.02 -5.66
C GLN A 19 1.74 -11.17 -7.16
N ARG A 20 0.52 -10.86 -7.65
CA ARG A 20 0.20 -10.87 -9.09
C ARG A 20 1.02 -9.85 -9.88
N LYS A 21 1.44 -8.74 -9.24
CA LYS A 21 2.36 -7.76 -9.82
C LYS A 21 3.84 -8.19 -9.78
N GLY A 22 4.16 -9.33 -9.16
CA GLY A 22 5.51 -9.87 -9.06
C GLY A 22 6.29 -9.50 -7.78
N TYR A 23 5.65 -8.85 -6.81
CA TYR A 23 6.29 -8.52 -5.54
C TYR A 23 6.22 -9.68 -4.54
N ARG A 24 7.25 -9.82 -3.72
CA ARG A 24 7.19 -10.68 -2.52
C ARG A 24 6.65 -9.88 -1.34
N VAL A 25 5.64 -10.41 -0.68
CA VAL A 25 4.89 -9.71 0.38
C VAL A 25 5.16 -10.37 1.72
N HIS A 26 5.57 -9.58 2.71
CA HIS A 26 5.74 -10.02 4.10
C HIS A 26 4.98 -9.13 5.08
N SER A 27 4.98 -9.51 6.36
CA SER A 27 4.41 -8.70 7.45
C SER A 27 5.17 -7.39 7.61
N GLY A 28 4.44 -6.28 7.61
CA GLY A 28 4.99 -4.94 7.82
C GLY A 28 4.99 -4.47 9.26
N LEU A 29 4.58 -5.31 10.21
CA LEU A 29 4.26 -4.90 11.59
C LEU A 29 5.43 -4.20 12.29
N GLN A 30 6.67 -4.62 12.00
CA GLN A 30 7.89 -4.01 12.53
C GLN A 30 8.08 -2.53 12.13
N PHE A 31 7.44 -2.09 11.05
CA PHE A 31 7.51 -0.72 10.54
C PHE A 31 6.23 0.08 10.84
N GLY A 32 5.25 -0.53 11.52
CA GLY A 32 3.95 0.09 11.78
C GLY A 32 3.00 0.08 10.59
N CYS A 33 3.22 -0.81 9.62
CA CYS A 33 2.35 -1.03 8.47
C CYS A 33 1.86 -2.47 8.42
N GLU A 34 0.83 -2.75 7.63
CA GLU A 34 0.27 -4.09 7.51
C GLU A 34 1.19 -5.01 6.69
N LEU A 35 1.70 -4.53 5.56
CA LEU A 35 2.50 -5.33 4.64
C LEU A 35 3.76 -4.58 4.18
N VAL A 36 4.76 -5.33 3.76
CA VAL A 36 5.96 -4.82 3.07
C VAL A 36 6.19 -5.56 1.77
N LEU A 37 6.70 -4.86 0.77
CA LEU A 37 6.94 -5.40 -0.56
C LEU A 37 8.45 -5.42 -0.85
N TYR A 38 8.89 -6.53 -1.41
CA TYR A 38 10.25 -6.74 -1.91
C TYR A 38 10.18 -6.93 -3.43
N ALA A 39 11.10 -6.28 -4.14
CA ALA A 39 11.25 -6.47 -5.58
C ALA A 39 11.83 -7.87 -5.93
N ASP A 40 12.55 -8.49 -5.00
CA ASP A 40 13.20 -9.79 -5.18
C ASP A 40 13.30 -10.55 -3.83
N ASP A 41 14.13 -11.58 -3.74
CA ASP A 41 14.37 -12.38 -2.54
C ASP A 41 14.66 -11.52 -1.29
N PRO A 42 13.93 -11.70 -0.18
CA PRO A 42 14.09 -10.89 1.04
C PRO A 42 15.46 -11.04 1.72
N ASP A 43 16.19 -12.12 1.40
CA ASP A 43 17.54 -12.35 1.91
C ASP A 43 18.61 -11.51 1.17
N LYS A 44 18.28 -11.01 -0.03
CA LYS A 44 19.21 -10.28 -0.91
C LYS A 44 18.90 -8.80 -0.99
N VAL A 45 17.62 -8.43 -0.94
CA VAL A 45 17.17 -7.04 -1.12
C VAL A 45 16.37 -6.55 0.06
N HIS A 46 16.48 -5.26 0.34
CA HIS A 46 15.62 -4.61 1.32
C HIS A 46 14.22 -4.38 0.74
N SER A 47 13.21 -4.31 1.61
CA SER A 47 11.89 -3.86 1.18
C SER A 47 11.91 -2.38 0.84
N ASP A 48 11.40 -2.03 -0.34
CA ASP A 48 11.33 -0.64 -0.80
C ASP A 48 10.00 0.01 -0.41
N PHE A 49 8.93 -0.79 -0.28
CA PHE A 49 7.58 -0.30 -0.04
C PHE A 49 6.98 -0.86 1.24
N CYS A 50 6.29 0.01 1.99
CA CYS A 50 5.44 -0.34 3.11
C CYS A 50 3.99 -0.01 2.74
N VAL A 51 3.09 -0.97 2.93
CA VAL A 51 1.68 -0.86 2.55
C VAL A 51 0.84 -0.66 3.79
N SER A 52 0.04 0.42 3.81
CA SER A 52 -0.95 0.69 4.84
C SER A 52 -2.36 0.50 4.30
N LEU A 53 -3.19 -0.29 4.99
CA LEU A 53 -4.55 -0.60 4.56
C LEU A 53 -5.56 0.35 5.18
N VAL A 54 -6.42 0.90 4.33
CA VAL A 54 -7.51 1.79 4.71
C VAL A 54 -8.82 1.04 4.56
N GLY A 55 -9.66 1.09 5.60
CA GLY A 55 -11.00 0.56 5.53
C GLY A 55 -11.96 1.48 4.78
N PRO A 56 -13.01 0.91 4.15
CA PRO A 56 -13.98 1.67 3.36
C PRO A 56 -14.71 2.73 4.19
N ASP A 57 -15.03 2.40 5.46
CA ASP A 57 -15.77 3.30 6.37
C ASP A 57 -14.85 4.01 7.37
N SER A 58 -13.55 3.74 7.33
CA SER A 58 -12.60 4.38 8.22
C SER A 58 -12.08 5.67 7.59
N SER A 59 -12.43 6.80 8.20
CA SER A 59 -11.74 8.06 7.90
C SER A 59 -10.27 7.90 8.31
N VAL A 60 -9.35 8.05 7.36
CA VAL A 60 -7.92 8.00 7.69
C VAL A 60 -7.53 9.29 8.39
N ASN A 61 -6.97 9.16 9.60
CA ASN A 61 -6.45 10.32 10.29
C ASN A 61 -5.19 10.80 9.56
N TRP A 62 -5.22 12.05 9.11
CA TRP A 62 -4.07 12.68 8.45
C TRP A 62 -2.79 12.60 9.28
N LEU A 63 -2.90 12.75 10.61
CA LEU A 63 -1.74 12.65 11.51
C LEU A 63 -1.12 11.25 11.49
N GLN A 64 -1.91 10.19 11.34
CA GLN A 64 -1.41 8.83 11.20
C GLN A 64 -0.64 8.66 9.89
N ILE A 65 -1.21 9.12 8.77
CA ILE A 65 -0.51 9.11 7.47
C ILE A 65 0.79 9.89 7.56
N GLN A 66 0.77 11.09 8.13
CA GLN A 66 1.95 11.94 8.25
C GLN A 66 3.03 11.29 9.12
N THR A 67 2.63 10.63 10.22
CA THR A 67 3.54 9.90 11.10
C THR A 67 4.18 8.73 10.35
N LEU A 68 3.38 7.92 9.64
CA LEU A 68 3.87 6.82 8.83
C LEU A 68 4.81 7.32 7.72
N ALA A 69 4.42 8.36 6.97
CA ALA A 69 5.23 8.92 5.89
C ALA A 69 6.59 9.45 6.39
N ARG A 70 6.65 10.02 7.60
CA ARG A 70 7.91 10.42 8.25
C ARG A 70 8.76 9.20 8.62
N SER A 71 8.17 8.18 9.23
CA SER A 71 8.88 6.93 9.58
C SER A 71 9.45 6.27 8.33
N MET A 72 8.68 6.17 7.25
CA MET A 72 9.12 5.59 5.98
C MET A 72 10.30 6.35 5.37
N SER A 73 10.28 7.70 5.41
CA SER A 73 11.43 8.50 4.95
C SER A 73 12.72 8.23 5.73
N THR A 74 12.61 7.90 7.02
CA THR A 74 13.76 7.62 7.89
C THR A 74 14.31 6.22 7.62
N LEU A 75 13.43 5.28 7.25
CA LEU A 75 13.75 3.89 6.92
C LEU A 75 14.16 3.70 5.46
N HIS A 76 14.21 4.77 4.66
CA HIS A 76 14.41 4.74 3.21
C HIS A 76 13.40 3.84 2.48
N LYS A 77 12.15 3.87 2.95
CA LYS A 77 11.02 3.15 2.34
C LYS A 77 9.99 4.15 1.83
N GLN A 78 9.15 3.71 0.91
CA GLN A 78 8.02 4.48 0.41
C GLN A 78 6.71 3.94 1.01
N LEU A 79 5.84 4.85 1.46
CA LEU A 79 4.53 4.48 1.97
C LEU A 79 3.55 4.32 0.80
N VAL A 80 2.79 3.24 0.78
CA VAL A 80 1.70 3.00 -0.16
C VAL A 80 0.42 2.83 0.66
N VAL A 81 -0.54 3.71 0.44
CA VAL A 81 -1.86 3.62 1.06
C VAL A 81 -2.77 2.86 0.13
N VAL A 82 -3.46 1.84 0.64
CA VAL A 82 -4.29 0.95 -0.17
C VAL A 82 -5.73 0.95 0.35
N SER A 83 -6.68 1.20 -0.54
CA SER A 83 -8.11 1.08 -0.28
C SER A 83 -8.68 -0.10 -1.05
N ILE A 84 -9.55 -0.88 -0.42
CA ILE A 84 -10.19 -2.06 -1.02
C ILE A 84 -11.68 -1.83 -1.05
N THR A 85 -12.24 -1.78 -2.26
CA THR A 85 -13.65 -1.50 -2.49
C THR A 85 -14.30 -2.70 -3.20
N PRO A 86 -15.43 -3.23 -2.70
CA PRO A 86 -16.17 -4.28 -3.40
C PRO A 86 -16.73 -3.76 -4.73
N THR A 87 -16.72 -4.61 -5.76
CA THR A 87 -17.32 -4.31 -7.07
C THR A 87 -18.23 -5.45 -7.52
N ALA A 88 -19.34 -5.10 -8.16
CA ALA A 88 -20.29 -6.07 -8.70
C ALA A 88 -19.85 -6.66 -10.05
N LYS A 89 -18.88 -6.04 -10.73
CA LYS A 89 -18.47 -6.39 -12.10
C LYS A 89 -17.01 -6.83 -12.14
N LYS A 90 -16.75 -7.92 -12.85
CA LYS A 90 -15.40 -8.34 -13.21
C LYS A 90 -14.83 -7.34 -14.22
N HIS A 91 -13.87 -6.54 -13.78
CA HIS A 91 -13.11 -5.62 -14.61
C HIS A 91 -11.62 -6.01 -14.59
N GLU A 92 -10.87 -5.57 -15.60
CA GLU A 92 -9.42 -5.76 -15.66
C GLU A 92 -8.77 -5.12 -14.41
N GLY A 93 -8.02 -5.92 -13.64
CA GLY A 93 -7.43 -5.51 -12.37
C GLY A 93 -8.21 -5.91 -11.11
N THR A 94 -9.46 -6.38 -11.24
CA THR A 94 -10.22 -6.90 -10.08
C THR A 94 -9.60 -8.17 -9.50
N ILE A 95 -9.80 -8.38 -8.20
CA ILE A 95 -9.39 -9.59 -7.48
C ILE A 95 -10.64 -10.33 -7.04
N ALA A 96 -10.74 -11.59 -7.46
CA ALA A 96 -11.74 -12.52 -6.97
C ALA A 96 -11.31 -13.07 -5.60
N PHE A 97 -12.23 -13.03 -4.64
CA PHE A 97 -12.07 -13.55 -3.28
C PHE A 97 -13.32 -14.33 -2.88
N THR A 98 -13.12 -15.52 -2.31
CA THR A 98 -14.17 -16.45 -1.89
C THR A 98 -14.04 -16.66 -0.38
N LYS A 99 -15.14 -16.53 0.36
CA LYS A 99 -15.12 -16.55 1.83
C LYS A 99 -14.86 -17.95 2.43
N GLU A 100 -15.18 -19.00 1.68
CA GLU A 100 -15.12 -20.41 2.13
C GLU A 100 -13.72 -21.03 2.01
N SER A 101 -12.80 -20.36 1.34
CA SER A 101 -11.42 -20.78 1.23
C SER A 101 -10.63 -19.49 1.13
N GLY A 102 -9.90 -19.13 2.19
CA GLY A 102 -9.15 -17.87 2.28
C GLY A 102 -8.12 -17.61 1.17
N VAL A 103 -8.08 -18.43 0.11
CA VAL A 103 -7.36 -18.24 -1.14
C VAL A 103 -8.07 -19.05 -2.25
N MET A 104 -8.34 -18.47 -3.42
CA MET A 104 -8.40 -19.23 -4.68
C MET A 104 -7.16 -18.89 -5.51
N GLU A 105 -6.40 -19.91 -5.89
CA GLU A 105 -5.30 -19.84 -6.85
C GLU A 105 -5.82 -19.45 -8.24
N ASP A 106 -4.94 -18.85 -9.05
CA ASP A 106 -5.22 -18.39 -10.43
C ASP A 106 -5.44 -19.56 -11.43
N GLN A 107 -5.47 -20.80 -10.95
CA GLN A 107 -5.71 -22.01 -11.74
C GLN A 107 -6.74 -22.91 -11.05
N ILE A 108 -8.01 -22.52 -11.11
CA ILE A 108 -9.11 -23.47 -10.88
C ILE A 108 -10.02 -23.43 -12.09
N GLU A 109 -10.04 -24.56 -12.79
CA GLU A 109 -10.97 -24.88 -13.86
C GLU A 109 -12.40 -24.57 -13.40
N THR A 110 -13.02 -23.64 -14.12
CA THR A 110 -14.41 -23.21 -13.99
C THR A 110 -15.38 -24.34 -14.31
N SER A 111 -15.52 -25.33 -13.44
CA SER A 111 -16.51 -26.38 -13.67
C SER A 111 -17.47 -26.66 -12.51
N ASN A 112 -17.20 -26.26 -11.25
CA ASN A 112 -18.11 -26.62 -10.15
C ASN A 112 -18.31 -25.61 -9.00
N LEU A 113 -17.79 -24.38 -9.04
CA LEU A 113 -18.18 -23.36 -8.05
C LEU A 113 -19.41 -22.59 -8.52
N THR A 114 -20.44 -22.54 -7.67
CA THR A 114 -21.61 -21.71 -7.87
C THR A 114 -21.22 -20.22 -7.87
N ASP A 115 -21.66 -19.50 -8.90
CA ASP A 115 -21.37 -18.08 -9.19
C ASP A 115 -21.69 -17.12 -8.02
N ASP A 116 -22.53 -17.54 -7.09
CA ASP A 116 -23.01 -16.74 -5.95
C ASP A 116 -21.98 -16.58 -4.80
N SER A 117 -20.84 -17.29 -4.87
CA SER A 117 -19.81 -17.30 -3.80
C SER A 117 -18.58 -16.43 -4.08
N ILE A 118 -18.45 -15.91 -5.31
CA ILE A 118 -17.28 -15.15 -5.75
C ILE A 118 -17.55 -13.66 -5.60
N HIS A 119 -16.78 -12.99 -4.72
CA HIS A 119 -16.83 -11.55 -4.58
C HIS A 119 -15.63 -10.90 -5.27
N TYR A 120 -15.90 -9.85 -6.04
CA TYR A 120 -14.86 -9.09 -6.75
C TYR A 120 -14.50 -7.83 -5.97
N PHE A 121 -13.21 -7.53 -5.90
CA PHE A 121 -12.68 -6.35 -5.23
C PHE A 121 -11.77 -5.54 -6.16
N VAL A 122 -11.86 -4.22 -6.04
CA VAL A 122 -10.92 -3.27 -6.63
C VAL A 122 -9.95 -2.82 -5.55
N VAL A 123 -8.67 -2.78 -5.90
CA VAL A 123 -7.59 -2.35 -5.02
C VAL A 123 -7.03 -1.03 -5.57
N ASP A 124 -7.31 0.06 -4.88
CA ASP A 124 -6.79 1.39 -5.22
C ASP A 124 -5.52 1.66 -4.41
N GLU A 125 -4.46 2.10 -5.09
CA GLU A 125 -3.15 2.35 -4.50
C GLU A 125 -2.77 3.82 -4.62
N LEU A 126 -2.35 4.42 -3.52
CA LEU A 126 -1.81 5.78 -3.46
C LEU A 126 -0.40 5.73 -2.87
N ALA A 127 0.60 5.93 -3.72
CA ALA A 127 2.00 5.99 -3.28
C ALA A 127 2.32 7.39 -2.74
N ILE A 128 2.76 7.45 -1.48
CA ILE A 128 3.18 8.68 -0.82
C ILE A 128 4.71 8.70 -0.75
N SER A 129 5.31 9.49 -1.65
CA SER A 129 6.72 9.83 -1.52
C SER A 129 6.83 11.04 -0.60
N SER A 130 7.30 10.82 0.63
CA SER A 130 7.89 11.90 1.43
C SER A 130 9.27 12.18 0.85
N GLY A 131 9.28 12.82 -0.33
CA GLY A 131 10.46 13.53 -0.77
C GLY A 131 10.82 14.43 0.39
N HIS A 132 11.91 14.12 1.09
CA HIS A 132 12.54 15.08 1.95
C HIS A 132 12.65 16.31 1.07
N ALA A 133 11.84 17.34 1.32
CA ALA A 133 12.15 18.65 0.85
C ALA A 133 13.13 19.13 1.92
N PRO A 134 14.45 18.88 1.79
CA PRO A 134 15.33 19.79 2.47
C PRO A 134 14.88 21.13 1.89
N PHE A 135 14.65 22.12 2.73
CA PHE A 135 14.86 23.46 2.26
C PHE A 135 16.32 23.48 1.78
N ARG A 136 16.52 23.11 0.51
CA ARG A 136 17.78 23.18 -0.19
C ARG A 136 17.91 24.66 -0.41
N HIS A 137 18.32 25.35 0.65
CA HIS A 137 18.89 26.67 0.53
C HIS A 137 19.92 26.53 -0.56
N LYS A 138 19.60 27.03 -1.76
CA LYS A 138 20.58 27.15 -2.81
C LYS A 138 21.68 28.00 -2.20
N ARG A 139 22.79 27.37 -1.81
CA ARG A 139 24.05 28.08 -1.56
C ARG A 139 24.46 28.68 -2.90
N ASN A 140 23.97 29.89 -3.16
CA ASN A 140 24.66 30.94 -3.89
C ASN A 140 23.74 32.14 -4.04
N VAL A 141 23.58 32.89 -2.95
CA VAL A 141 23.49 34.34 -3.07
C VAL A 141 24.65 34.86 -2.24
N LYS A 142 25.60 35.54 -2.88
CA LYS A 142 26.51 36.43 -2.15
C LYS A 142 25.61 37.51 -1.55
N HIS A 143 25.17 37.31 -0.31
CA HIS A 143 24.62 38.40 0.46
C HIS A 143 25.82 39.26 0.87
N GLU A 144 26.04 40.36 0.16
CA GLU A 144 26.74 41.50 0.75
C GLU A 144 25.85 42.02 1.88
N VAL A 145 26.00 41.44 3.06
CA VAL A 145 25.49 41.98 4.31
C VAL A 145 26.66 42.59 5.05
N GLY A 146 26.60 43.91 5.24
CA GLY A 146 27.66 44.68 5.90
C GLY A 146 28.23 45.78 5.03
N SER A 147 27.41 46.78 4.71
CA SER A 147 27.91 48.10 4.32
C SER A 147 27.12 49.14 5.09
N GLN A 148 27.47 49.31 6.36
CA GLN A 148 27.04 50.48 7.11
C GLN A 148 27.84 51.66 6.55
N LYS A 149 27.20 52.45 5.68
CA LYS A 149 27.79 53.70 5.20
C LYS A 149 27.93 54.65 6.39
N LYS A 150 29.12 55.23 6.49
CA LYS A 150 29.55 56.18 7.51
C LYS A 150 28.87 57.54 7.31
#